data_AF-A0A8X7P6G2-F1
#
_entry.id   AF-A0A8X7P6G2-F1
#
_cell.length_a   1.000
_cell.length_b   1.000
_cell.length_c   1.000
_cell.angle_alpha   90.00
_cell.angle_beta   90.00
_cell.angle_gamma   90.00
#
_symmetry.space_group_name_H-M   'P 1'
#
loop_
_entity.id
_entity.type
_entity.pdbx_description
1 polymer ?
#
loop_
_entity_poly.entity_id
_entity_poly.type
_entity_poly.pdbx_seq_one_letter_code
_entity_poly.pdbx_strand_id
1 'polypeptide(L)'
;MKETTGILRITYSLFKDVSDRSGNHIGLNFNNLASDVQEPVVYYDNDESDRKEDFLLQSGDPIQALLDYDGPTQTLNLTVYPARFKSRPVNPLISRPVPKLLEIVQEEMYVGFTAATGRDQSSAHYVMGWSFSSGVDPPPPPNTAKKTGYDPQVLSLIVALSGVTLILLALLFFFVMYKKRLQQGEILEDWEINHPHRLRYKDLYAATDGFNVNRII
;
A
#
# COMPACT_ATOMS: atom_id res chain seq x y z
N MET A 1 4.88 -17.06 -45.54
CA MET A 1 3.74 -17.05 -44.59
C MET A 1 4.03 -15.97 -43.57
N LYS A 2 3.19 -14.93 -43.46
CA LYS A 2 3.26 -14.03 -42.31
C LYS A 2 2.59 -14.77 -41.16
N GLU A 3 3.32 -15.09 -40.09
CA GLU A 3 2.70 -15.48 -38.84
C GLU A 3 1.92 -14.27 -38.32
N THR A 4 0.60 -14.31 -38.44
CA THR A 4 -0.27 -13.24 -37.98
C THR A 4 -0.64 -13.53 -36.54
N THR A 5 0.21 -13.17 -35.57
CA THR A 5 -0.16 -13.30 -34.15
C THR A 5 -1.34 -12.39 -33.86
N GLY A 6 -2.54 -12.94 -33.72
CA GLY A 6 -3.70 -12.19 -33.24
C GLY A 6 -3.66 -12.10 -31.72
N ILE A 7 -4.02 -10.95 -31.17
CA ILE A 7 -3.97 -10.74 -29.72
C ILE A 7 -5.24 -10.02 -29.27
N LEU A 8 -5.99 -10.64 -28.37
CA LEU A 8 -6.97 -9.97 -27.51
C LEU A 8 -6.27 -9.54 -26.23
N ARG A 9 -6.35 -8.25 -25.87
CA ARG A 9 -5.86 -7.76 -24.57
C ARG A 9 -6.96 -7.06 -23.81
N ILE A 10 -6.98 -7.29 -22.50
CA ILE A 10 -7.69 -6.44 -21.55
C ILE A 10 -6.64 -5.56 -20.89
N THR A 11 -6.80 -4.25 -21.01
CA THR A 11 -5.84 -3.28 -20.49
C THR A 11 -6.41 -2.61 -19.26
N TYR A 12 -5.69 -2.68 -18.15
CA TYR A 12 -5.94 -1.90 -16.94
C TYR A 12 -4.97 -0.72 -16.96
N SER A 13 -5.47 0.47 -17.33
CA SER A 13 -4.59 1.63 -17.49
C SER A 13 -4.68 2.56 -16.30
N LEU A 14 -3.49 2.92 -15.82
CA LEU A 14 -3.23 3.93 -14.82
C LEU A 14 -2.63 5.21 -15.45
N PHE A 15 -2.45 5.18 -16.77
CA PHE A 15 -1.78 6.22 -17.52
C PHE A 15 -2.81 7.15 -18.18
N LYS A 16 -2.61 8.45 -17.98
CA LYS A 16 -3.38 9.50 -18.65
C LYS A 16 -2.80 9.71 -20.04
N ASP A 17 -3.47 9.18 -21.06
CA ASP A 17 -3.18 9.59 -22.44
C ASP A 17 -3.77 10.98 -22.70
N VAL A 18 -3.39 11.63 -23.81
CA VAL A 18 -3.83 12.99 -24.19
C VAL A 18 -5.36 13.11 -24.27
N SER A 19 -6.07 11.99 -24.45
CA SER A 19 -7.54 11.89 -24.45
C SER A 19 -8.16 11.42 -23.12
N ASP A 20 -7.38 10.97 -22.13
CA ASP A 20 -7.89 10.40 -20.88
C ASP A 20 -7.54 11.28 -19.66
N ARG A 21 -8.57 11.88 -19.06
CA ARG A 21 -8.45 12.82 -17.94
C ARG A 21 -8.27 12.13 -16.57
N SER A 22 -8.65 10.86 -16.39
CA SER A 22 -8.67 10.22 -15.06
C SER A 22 -7.56 9.18 -14.84
N GLY A 23 -7.16 8.40 -15.85
CA GLY A 23 -6.17 7.34 -15.68
C GLY A 23 -6.68 6.19 -14.79
N ASN A 24 -7.98 5.85 -14.87
CA ASN A 24 -8.59 4.73 -14.14
C ASN A 24 -9.67 4.08 -15.01
N HIS A 25 -9.24 3.37 -16.06
CA HIS A 25 -10.13 2.77 -17.05
C HIS A 25 -9.69 1.35 -17.42
N ILE A 26 -10.65 0.60 -17.97
CA ILE A 26 -10.44 -0.71 -18.56
C ILE A 26 -10.67 -0.62 -20.06
N GLY A 27 -9.76 -1.23 -20.83
CA GLY A 27 -9.80 -1.26 -22.28
C GLY A 27 -9.87 -2.67 -22.86
N LEU A 28 -10.54 -2.83 -24.00
CA LEU A 28 -10.45 -4.02 -24.86
C LEU A 28 -9.71 -3.67 -26.15
N ASN A 29 -8.65 -4.42 -26.44
CA ASN A 29 -7.79 -4.21 -27.61
C ASN A 29 -7.78 -5.45 -28.50
N PHE A 30 -7.89 -5.24 -29.81
CA PHE A 30 -7.99 -6.30 -30.81
C PHE A 30 -6.89 -6.13 -31.84
N ASN A 31 -5.76 -6.82 -31.62
CA ASN A 31 -4.57 -6.74 -32.46
C ASN A 31 -4.03 -5.31 -32.67
N ASN A 32 -4.24 -4.43 -31.69
CA ASN A 32 -3.83 -3.03 -31.71
C ASN A 32 -3.43 -2.57 -30.28
N LEU A 33 -2.86 -1.36 -30.19
CA LEU A 33 -2.54 -0.72 -28.90
C LEU A 33 -3.65 0.25 -28.46
N ALA A 34 -4.39 0.83 -29.40
CA ALA A 34 -5.51 1.71 -29.10
C ALA A 34 -6.73 0.88 -28.73
N SER A 35 -7.32 1.10 -27.57
CA SER A 35 -8.49 0.34 -27.13
C SER A 35 -9.70 0.64 -28.01
N ASP A 36 -10.31 -0.41 -28.55
CA ASP A 36 -11.57 -0.31 -29.30
C ASP A 36 -12.75 -0.01 -28.36
N VAL A 37 -12.64 -0.45 -27.11
CA VAL A 37 -13.62 -0.23 -26.05
C VAL A 37 -12.86 0.30 -24.86
N GLN A 38 -13.38 1.34 -24.24
CA GLN A 38 -12.81 1.93 -23.04
C GLN A 38 -13.95 2.31 -22.10
N GLU A 39 -13.94 1.78 -20.89
CA GLU A 39 -14.95 2.08 -19.86
C GLU A 39 -14.24 2.49 -18.56
N PRO A 40 -14.81 3.43 -17.79
CA PRO A 40 -14.31 3.72 -16.45
C PRO A 40 -14.44 2.49 -15.55
N VAL A 41 -13.54 2.36 -14.57
CA VAL A 41 -13.56 1.22 -13.64
C VAL A 41 -14.71 1.39 -12.65
N VAL A 42 -15.80 0.66 -12.89
CA VAL A 42 -16.99 0.62 -12.05
C VAL A 42 -17.50 -0.81 -11.87
N TYR A 43 -18.25 -1.07 -10.81
CA TYR A 43 -19.03 -2.30 -10.64
C TYR A 43 -20.49 -1.96 -10.32
N TYR A 44 -21.37 -2.92 -10.57
CA TYR A 44 -22.78 -2.82 -10.22
C TYR A 44 -23.01 -3.33 -8.79
N ASP A 45 -23.76 -2.58 -8.01
CA ASP A 45 -24.22 -3.05 -6.70
C ASP A 45 -25.26 -4.16 -6.90
N ASN A 46 -25.14 -5.23 -6.11
CA ASN A 46 -26.07 -6.35 -6.14
C ASN A 46 -27.37 -6.03 -5.39
N ASP A 47 -27.32 -5.13 -4.40
CA ASP A 47 -28.50 -4.74 -3.61
C ASP A 47 -29.32 -3.67 -4.36
N GLU A 48 -28.67 -2.89 -5.24
CA GLU A 48 -29.27 -1.85 -6.06
C GLU A 48 -28.83 -2.04 -7.53
N SER A 49 -29.57 -2.85 -8.28
CA SER A 49 -29.19 -3.39 -9.61
C SER A 49 -28.68 -2.37 -10.66
N ASP A 50 -29.12 -1.11 -10.57
CA ASP A 50 -28.77 -0.03 -11.50
C ASP A 50 -27.71 0.93 -10.96
N ARG A 51 -27.32 0.78 -9.68
CA ARG A 51 -26.30 1.61 -9.07
C ARG A 51 -24.93 1.12 -9.47
N LYS A 52 -24.14 2.04 -10.01
CA LYS A 52 -22.74 1.85 -10.34
C LYS A 52 -21.88 2.52 -9.29
N GLU A 53 -20.87 1.81 -8.82
CA GLU A 53 -19.86 2.34 -7.91
C GLU A 53 -18.51 2.32 -8.58
N ASP A 54 -17.79 3.43 -8.47
CA ASP A 54 -16.41 3.54 -8.93
C ASP A 54 -15.43 3.02 -7.88
N PHE A 55 -14.29 2.53 -8.35
CA PHE A 55 -13.16 2.24 -7.48
C PHE A 55 -11.85 2.46 -8.22
N LEU A 56 -10.80 2.74 -7.45
CA LEU A 56 -9.48 2.98 -7.98
C LEU A 56 -8.73 1.65 -8.12
N LEU A 57 -8.17 1.41 -9.31
CA LEU A 57 -7.27 0.28 -9.56
C LEU A 57 -5.98 0.38 -8.71
N GLN A 58 -5.56 1.59 -8.32
CA GLN A 58 -4.39 1.88 -7.48
C GLN A 58 -4.68 1.85 -5.97
N SER A 59 -5.87 1.42 -5.54
CA SER A 59 -6.21 1.40 -4.11
C SER A 59 -5.27 0.53 -3.27
N GLY A 60 -4.59 -0.44 -3.89
CA GLY A 60 -3.81 -1.47 -3.21
C GLY A 60 -4.67 -2.64 -2.71
N ASP A 61 -5.99 -2.52 -2.78
CA ASP A 61 -6.91 -3.61 -2.47
C ASP A 61 -6.84 -4.69 -3.56
N PRO A 62 -6.99 -5.98 -3.21
CA PRO A 62 -7.10 -7.02 -4.20
C PRO A 62 -8.36 -6.82 -5.07
N ILE A 63 -8.21 -7.01 -6.38
CA ILE A 63 -9.27 -6.85 -7.39
C ILE A 63 -9.52 -8.21 -8.03
N GLN A 64 -10.80 -8.53 -8.28
CA GLN A 64 -11.19 -9.70 -9.07
C GLN A 64 -11.66 -9.25 -10.46
N ALA A 65 -11.22 -9.99 -11.47
CA ALA A 65 -11.63 -9.80 -12.85
C ALA A 65 -12.04 -11.15 -13.45
N LEU A 66 -13.21 -11.19 -14.08
CA LEU A 66 -13.74 -12.38 -14.74
C LEU A 66 -14.07 -12.01 -16.18
N LEU A 67 -13.60 -12.83 -17.10
CA LEU A 67 -13.84 -12.69 -18.52
C LEU A 67 -14.54 -13.96 -19.02
N ASP A 68 -15.78 -13.80 -19.46
CA ASP A 68 -16.57 -14.87 -20.04
C ASP A 68 -16.82 -14.53 -21.52
N TYR A 69 -16.51 -15.46 -22.43
CA TYR A 69 -16.81 -15.32 -23.84
C TYR A 69 -17.72 -16.46 -24.30
N ASP A 70 -18.89 -16.11 -24.82
CA ASP A 70 -19.84 -17.06 -25.37
C ASP A 70 -19.66 -17.19 -26.88
N GLY A 71 -19.14 -18.32 -27.34
CA GLY A 71 -18.84 -18.56 -28.76
C GLY A 71 -20.05 -18.44 -29.69
N PRO A 72 -21.18 -19.12 -29.40
CA PRO A 72 -22.42 -19.02 -30.18
C PRO A 72 -22.97 -17.60 -30.36
N THR A 73 -23.06 -16.80 -29.29
CA THR A 73 -23.54 -15.40 -29.39
C THR A 73 -22.44 -14.40 -29.70
N GLN A 74 -21.18 -14.83 -29.66
CA GLN A 74 -19.98 -14.00 -29.77
C GLN A 74 -19.93 -12.90 -28.71
N THR A 75 -20.58 -13.09 -27.57
CA THR A 75 -20.70 -12.08 -26.53
C THR A 75 -19.55 -12.19 -25.54
N LEU A 76 -18.87 -11.07 -25.29
CA LEU A 76 -17.85 -10.95 -24.27
C LEU A 76 -18.43 -10.21 -23.06
N ASN A 77 -18.33 -10.85 -21.89
CA ASN A 77 -18.72 -10.30 -20.60
C ASN A 77 -17.47 -10.14 -19.73
N LEU A 78 -17.18 -8.91 -19.32
CA LEU A 78 -16.10 -8.59 -18.41
C LEU A 78 -16.69 -8.02 -17.12
N THR A 79 -16.44 -8.68 -16.00
CA THR A 79 -16.81 -8.22 -14.66
C THR A 79 -15.54 -7.89 -13.88
N VAL A 80 -15.43 -6.69 -13.33
CA VAL A 80 -14.29 -6.29 -12.48
C VAL A 80 -14.81 -5.65 -11.21
N TYR A 81 -14.33 -6.08 -10.04
CA TYR A 81 -14.79 -5.57 -8.74
C TYR A 81 -13.76 -5.80 -7.63
N PRO A 82 -13.83 -5.05 -6.51
CA PRO A 82 -12.99 -5.28 -5.34
C PRO A 82 -13.20 -6.67 -4.72
N ALA A 83 -12.12 -7.41 -4.46
CA ALA A 83 -12.18 -8.78 -3.94
C ALA A 83 -12.74 -8.90 -2.51
N ARG A 84 -12.85 -7.79 -1.78
CA ARG A 84 -13.43 -7.73 -0.42
C ARG A 84 -14.93 -8.07 -0.41
N PHE A 85 -15.60 -8.01 -1.56
CA PHE A 85 -17.00 -8.36 -1.69
C PHE A 85 -17.20 -9.88 -1.76
N LYS A 86 -18.23 -10.37 -1.06
CA LYS A 86 -18.50 -11.82 -0.94
C LYS A 86 -19.17 -12.41 -2.17
N SER A 87 -19.88 -11.59 -2.94
CA SER A 87 -20.60 -12.01 -4.14
C SER A 87 -20.12 -11.24 -5.37
N ARG A 88 -20.03 -11.94 -6.49
CA ARG A 88 -19.78 -11.36 -7.82
C ARG A 88 -20.94 -10.41 -8.18
N PRO A 89 -20.67 -9.23 -8.76
CA PRO A 89 -21.71 -8.40 -9.38
C PRO A 89 -22.52 -9.19 -10.41
N VAL A 90 -23.85 -9.11 -10.36
CA VAL A 90 -24.74 -9.76 -11.34
C VAL A 90 -24.53 -9.17 -12.74
N ASN A 91 -24.40 -7.85 -12.80
CA ASN A 91 -24.22 -7.13 -14.05
C ASN A 91 -22.72 -6.96 -14.36
N PRO A 92 -22.23 -7.40 -15.54
CA PRO A 92 -20.85 -7.18 -15.96
C PRO A 92 -20.59 -5.69 -16.28
N LEU A 93 -19.34 -5.26 -16.12
CA LEU A 93 -18.90 -3.91 -16.51
C LEU A 93 -19.03 -3.71 -18.02
N ILE A 94 -18.58 -4.69 -18.81
CA ILE A 94 -18.74 -4.69 -20.26
C ILE A 94 -19.49 -5.97 -20.66
N SER A 95 -20.57 -5.81 -21.42
CA SER A 95 -21.24 -6.91 -22.13
C SER A 95 -21.53 -6.45 -23.55
N ARG A 96 -20.91 -7.10 -24.55
CA ARG A 96 -21.17 -6.78 -25.96
C ARG A 96 -20.77 -7.91 -26.91
N PRO A 97 -21.39 -8.00 -28.09
CA PRO A 97 -20.93 -8.86 -29.18
C PRO A 97 -19.56 -8.41 -29.71
N VAL A 98 -18.70 -9.37 -30.01
CA VAL A 98 -17.31 -9.16 -30.45
C VAL A 98 -16.96 -10.10 -31.62
N PRO A 99 -17.63 -9.96 -32.78
CA PRO A 99 -17.45 -10.86 -33.93
C PRO A 99 -16.00 -10.90 -34.44
N LYS A 100 -15.31 -9.76 -34.37
CA LYS A 100 -13.90 -9.61 -34.76
C LYS A 100 -12.93 -10.52 -33.99
N LEU A 101 -13.34 -11.09 -32.85
CA LEU A 101 -12.51 -12.04 -32.13
C LEU A 101 -12.20 -13.29 -32.98
N LEU A 102 -13.15 -13.71 -33.82
CA LEU A 102 -12.97 -14.85 -34.73
C LEU A 102 -11.94 -14.58 -35.84
N GLU A 103 -11.67 -13.32 -36.16
CA GLU A 103 -10.68 -12.93 -37.17
C GLU A 103 -9.25 -12.95 -36.62
N ILE A 104 -9.09 -12.90 -35.29
CA ILE A 104 -7.79 -12.81 -34.63
C ILE A 104 -7.40 -14.08 -33.86
N VAL A 105 -8.36 -14.90 -33.45
CA VAL A 105 -8.10 -16.16 -32.74
C VAL A 105 -7.70 -17.24 -33.74
N GLN A 106 -6.61 -17.94 -33.44
CA GLN A 106 -6.16 -19.12 -34.17
C GLN A 106 -6.57 -20.41 -33.45
N GLU A 107 -6.35 -21.56 -34.08
CA GLU A 107 -6.60 -22.88 -33.48
C GLU A 107 -5.83 -23.08 -32.17
N GLU A 108 -4.58 -22.60 -32.12
CA GLU A 108 -3.72 -22.64 -30.94
C GLU A 108 -3.36 -21.23 -30.51
N MET A 109 -3.61 -20.92 -29.24
CA MET A 109 -3.36 -19.60 -28.65
C MET A 109 -2.80 -19.76 -27.24
N TYR A 110 -2.01 -18.77 -26.83
CA TYR A 110 -1.54 -18.67 -25.45
C TYR A 110 -2.35 -17.62 -24.68
N VAL A 111 -2.63 -17.92 -23.41
CA VAL A 111 -3.30 -17.01 -22.48
C VAL A 111 -2.35 -16.71 -21.34
N GLY A 112 -2.29 -15.44 -20.93
CA GLY A 112 -1.40 -15.01 -19.85
C GLY A 112 -1.59 -13.56 -19.48
N PHE A 113 -0.74 -13.08 -18.57
CA PHE A 113 -0.78 -11.73 -18.05
C PHE A 113 0.49 -10.98 -18.48
N THR A 114 0.34 -9.68 -18.72
CA THR A 114 1.45 -8.76 -18.96
C THR A 114 1.19 -7.47 -18.20
N ALA A 115 2.25 -6.83 -17.75
CA ALA A 115 2.20 -5.56 -17.04
C ALA A 115 3.45 -4.75 -17.35
N ALA A 116 3.32 -3.42 -17.31
CA ALA A 116 4.42 -2.50 -17.51
C ALA A 116 4.25 -1.30 -16.58
N THR A 117 5.37 -0.73 -16.14
CA THR A 117 5.39 0.51 -15.35
C THR A 117 5.76 1.70 -16.24
N GLY A 118 5.27 2.88 -15.88
CA GLY A 118 5.58 4.13 -16.57
C GLY A 118 6.92 4.71 -16.15
N ARG A 119 7.45 5.67 -16.93
CA ARG A 119 8.74 6.33 -16.66
C ARG A 119 8.79 6.99 -15.28
N ASP A 120 7.68 7.59 -14.85
CA ASP A 120 7.59 8.39 -13.62
C ASP A 120 6.68 7.76 -12.56
N GLN A 121 6.21 6.53 -12.77
CA GLN A 121 5.30 5.83 -11.86
C GLN A 121 5.74 4.37 -11.69
N SER A 122 6.06 4.00 -10.46
CA SER A 122 6.36 2.61 -10.09
C SER A 122 5.13 1.97 -9.47
N SER A 123 4.67 0.87 -10.05
CA SER A 123 3.61 0.01 -9.52
C SER A 123 4.06 -1.44 -9.51
N ALA A 124 3.63 -2.18 -8.50
CA ALA A 124 3.81 -3.62 -8.44
C ALA A 124 2.53 -4.31 -8.91
N HIS A 125 2.66 -5.27 -9.82
CA HIS A 125 1.54 -6.01 -10.40
C HIS A 125 1.63 -7.46 -9.96
N TYR A 126 0.70 -7.89 -9.10
CA TYR A 126 0.68 -9.24 -8.56
C TYR A 126 -0.58 -9.97 -9.00
N VAL A 127 -0.40 -11.14 -9.63
CA VAL A 127 -1.49 -12.10 -9.85
C VAL A 127 -1.55 -13.01 -8.64
N MET A 128 -2.55 -12.80 -7.77
CA MET A 128 -2.70 -13.60 -6.55
C MET A 128 -3.21 -15.02 -6.82
N GLY A 129 -3.98 -15.18 -7.90
CA GLY A 129 -4.53 -16.45 -8.35
C GLY A 129 -5.26 -16.25 -9.67
N TRP A 130 -5.28 -17.28 -10.50
CA TRP A 130 -6.01 -17.27 -11.77
C TRP A 130 -6.42 -18.70 -12.13
N SER A 131 -7.47 -18.81 -12.91
CA SER A 131 -7.87 -20.04 -13.57
C SER A 131 -8.37 -19.70 -14.97
N PHE A 132 -8.26 -20.66 -15.88
CA PHE A 132 -8.68 -20.52 -17.26
C PHE A 132 -9.30 -21.84 -17.71
N SER A 133 -10.34 -21.75 -18.53
CA SER A 133 -10.92 -22.89 -19.20
C SER A 133 -11.53 -22.49 -20.52
N SER A 134 -11.54 -23.42 -21.46
CA SER A 134 -12.18 -23.31 -22.76
C SER A 134 -13.02 -24.57 -22.96
N GLY A 135 -14.34 -24.42 -23.02
CA GLY A 135 -15.29 -25.53 -23.21
C GLY A 135 -15.78 -26.24 -21.93
N VAL A 136 -15.30 -25.87 -20.74
CA VAL A 136 -15.78 -26.36 -19.43
C VAL A 136 -15.67 -25.24 -18.39
N ASP A 137 -16.33 -25.32 -17.25
CA ASP A 137 -16.11 -24.33 -16.18
C ASP A 137 -14.70 -24.50 -15.57
N PRO A 138 -13.91 -23.42 -15.42
CA PRO A 138 -12.60 -23.51 -14.80
C PRO A 138 -12.74 -23.89 -13.32
N PRO A 139 -11.86 -24.76 -12.78
CA PRO A 139 -11.82 -24.97 -11.34
C PRO A 139 -11.51 -23.64 -10.64
N PRO A 140 -12.04 -23.40 -9.44
CA PRO A 140 -11.69 -22.22 -8.67
C PRO A 140 -10.17 -22.19 -8.45
N PRO A 141 -9.52 -21.02 -8.55
CA PRO A 141 -8.09 -20.93 -8.31
C PRO A 141 -7.79 -21.49 -6.91
N PRO A 142 -6.67 -22.22 -6.74
CA PRO A 142 -6.33 -22.75 -5.44
C PRO A 142 -6.25 -21.59 -4.45
N ASN A 143 -7.06 -21.65 -3.39
CA ASN A 143 -7.00 -20.71 -2.29
C ASN A 143 -5.70 -20.95 -1.51
N THR A 144 -4.57 -20.48 -2.06
CA THR A 144 -3.27 -20.48 -1.39
C THR A 144 -3.13 -19.32 -0.42
N ALA A 145 -4.25 -18.68 -0.05
CA ALA A 145 -4.33 -17.83 1.13
C ALA A 145 -4.08 -18.69 2.38
N LYS A 146 -2.84 -19.17 2.53
CA LYS A 146 -2.27 -19.44 3.83
C LYS A 146 -2.48 -18.12 4.56
N LYS A 147 -3.31 -18.13 5.60
CA LYS A 147 -3.26 -17.09 6.62
C LYS A 147 -1.82 -17.13 7.12
N THR A 148 -0.96 -16.30 6.53
CA THR A 148 0.41 -16.12 6.99
C THR A 148 0.29 -15.37 8.30
N GLY A 149 -0.09 -16.09 9.35
CA GLY A 149 0.21 -15.65 10.70
C GLY A 149 1.70 -15.39 10.74
N TYR A 150 2.10 -14.25 11.30
CA TYR A 150 3.50 -13.96 11.53
C TYR A 150 4.13 -15.15 12.25
N ASP A 151 5.25 -15.63 11.74
CA ASP A 151 6.00 -16.71 12.38
C ASP A 151 6.26 -16.29 13.84
N PRO A 152 5.86 -17.11 14.84
CA PRO A 152 6.06 -16.76 16.25
C PRO A 152 7.53 -16.49 16.59
N GLN A 153 8.48 -17.08 15.85
CA GLN A 153 9.91 -16.79 16.01
C GLN A 153 10.28 -15.38 15.53
N VAL A 154 9.72 -14.95 14.39
CA VAL A 154 9.92 -13.59 13.86
C VAL A 154 9.27 -12.56 14.76
N LEU A 155 8.05 -12.83 15.26
CA LEU A 155 7.38 -11.95 16.21
C LEU A 155 8.16 -11.85 17.53
N SER A 156 8.66 -12.98 18.04
CA SER A 156 9.51 -13.02 19.24
C SER A 156 10.79 -12.21 19.05
N LEU A 157 11.44 -12.32 17.89
CA LEU A 157 12.65 -11.55 17.55
C LEU A 157 12.36 -10.04 17.51
N ILE A 158 11.26 -9.62 16.87
CA ILE A 158 10.87 -8.21 16.79
C ILE A 158 10.59 -7.64 18.19
N VAL A 159 9.85 -8.39 19.03
CA VAL A 159 9.54 -7.98 20.40
C VAL A 159 10.82 -7.87 21.24
N ALA A 160 11.75 -8.83 21.10
CA ALA A 160 13.03 -8.81 21.80
C ALA A 160 13.90 -7.60 21.39
N LEU A 161 14.04 -7.34 20.08
CA LEU A 161 14.77 -6.18 19.58
C LEU A 161 14.14 -4.85 20.03
N SER A 162 12.81 -4.76 19.99
CA SER A 162 12.07 -3.58 20.47
C SER A 162 12.33 -3.34 21.96
N GLY A 163 12.32 -4.40 22.79
CA GLY A 163 12.64 -4.29 24.21
C GLY A 163 14.08 -3.80 24.47
N VAL A 164 15.07 -4.37 23.77
CA VAL A 164 16.48 -3.99 23.91
C VAL A 164 16.70 -2.52 23.50
N THR A 165 16.09 -2.09 22.40
CA THR A 165 16.21 -0.70 21.92
C THR A 165 15.57 0.30 22.87
N LEU A 166 14.41 -0.01 23.47
CA LEU A 166 13.77 0.82 24.49
C LEU A 166 14.63 0.95 25.75
N ILE A 167 15.26 -0.14 26.21
CA ILE A 167 16.16 -0.11 27.38
C ILE A 167 17.38 0.76 27.09
N LEU A 168 18.01 0.61 25.92
CA LEU A 168 19.13 1.43 25.49
C LEU A 168 18.77 2.93 25.45
N LEU A 169 17.60 3.28 24.93
CA LEU A 169 17.11 4.66 24.90
C LEU A 169 16.88 5.21 26.32
N ALA A 170 16.30 4.42 27.23
CA ALA A 170 16.08 4.82 28.62
C ALA A 170 17.40 5.03 29.37
N LEU A 171 18.38 4.13 29.20
CA LEU A 171 19.72 4.27 29.78
C LEU A 171 20.44 5.50 29.24
N LEU A 172 20.37 5.76 27.93
CA LEU A 172 20.93 6.95 27.31
C LEU A 172 20.29 8.22 27.87
N PHE A 173 18.96 8.24 27.97
CA PHE A 173 18.22 9.36 28.54
C PHE A 173 18.66 9.63 29.99
N PHE A 174 18.72 8.59 30.83
CA PHE A 174 19.14 8.73 32.22
C PHE A 174 20.60 9.18 32.34
N PHE A 175 21.49 8.66 31.51
CA PHE A 175 22.88 9.06 31.45
C PHE A 175 23.04 10.54 31.07
N VAL A 176 22.30 11.01 30.06
CA VAL A 176 22.27 12.43 29.67
C VAL A 176 21.74 13.29 30.81
N MET A 177 20.67 12.88 31.48
CA MET A 177 20.11 13.60 32.62
C MET A 177 21.08 13.65 33.81
N TYR A 178 21.77 12.55 34.09
CA TYR A 178 22.81 12.47 35.12
C TYR A 178 23.97 13.40 34.80
N LYS A 179 24.51 13.37 33.58
CA LYS A 179 25.57 14.29 33.13
C LYS A 179 25.14 15.75 33.21
N LYS A 180 23.92 16.08 32.75
CA LYS A 180 23.37 17.44 32.88
C LYS A 180 23.29 17.89 34.33
N ARG A 181 22.85 17.02 35.25
CA ARG A 181 22.81 17.34 36.67
C ARG A 181 24.20 17.53 37.28
N LEU A 182 25.18 16.72 36.89
CA LEU A 182 26.56 16.88 37.35
C LEU A 182 27.18 18.20 36.85
N GLN A 183 26.94 18.54 35.58
CA GLN A 183 27.39 19.81 34.99
C GLN A 183 26.68 21.03 35.58
N GLN A 184 25.42 20.89 36.02
CA GLN A 184 24.72 21.92 36.79
C GLN A 184 25.20 21.98 38.25
N GLY A 185 25.92 20.96 38.73
CA GLY A 185 26.36 20.83 40.11
C GLY A 185 27.55 21.72 40.46
N GLU A 186 28.63 21.69 39.69
CA GLU A 186 29.88 22.36 40.07
C GLU A 186 30.72 22.73 38.84
N ILE A 187 30.48 23.91 38.27
CA ILE A 187 31.53 24.64 37.56
C ILE A 187 31.95 25.74 38.54
N LEU A 188 32.94 25.43 39.39
CA LEU A 188 33.73 26.48 40.03
C LEU A 188 34.54 27.12 38.90
N GLU A 189 34.31 28.40 38.64
CA GLU A 189 35.10 29.14 37.66
C GLU A 189 36.54 29.27 38.20
N ASP A 190 37.56 29.23 37.34
CA ASP A 190 38.98 29.13 37.75
C ASP A 190 39.43 30.24 38.75
N TRP A 191 38.72 31.37 38.80
CA TRP A 191 38.96 32.45 39.75
C TRP A 191 38.44 32.16 41.18
N GLU A 192 37.53 31.19 41.36
CA GLU A 192 36.95 30.81 42.66
C GLU A 192 37.85 29.87 43.48
N ILE A 193 38.92 29.33 42.87
CA ILE A 193 39.89 28.44 43.55
C ILE A 193 40.70 29.20 44.60
N ASN A 194 40.94 30.50 44.39
CA ASN A 194 41.79 31.33 45.25
C ASN A 194 41.01 32.35 46.10
N HIS A 195 39.67 32.28 46.11
CA HIS A 195 38.79 33.22 46.81
C HIS A 195 37.75 32.48 47.68
N PRO A 196 37.10 33.16 48.64
CA PRO A 196 36.15 32.52 49.55
C PRO A 196 35.01 31.85 48.79
N HIS A 197 34.70 30.61 49.18
CA HIS A 197 33.66 29.81 48.54
C HIS A 197 32.26 30.46 48.64
N ARG A 198 31.43 30.22 47.62
CA ARG A 198 30.04 30.71 47.57
C ARG A 198 29.25 30.20 48.78
N LEU A 199 28.80 31.12 49.64
CA LEU A 199 27.85 30.82 50.71
C LEU A 199 26.43 30.94 50.17
N ARG A 200 25.59 29.93 50.40
CA ARG A 200 24.19 29.99 49.97
C ARG A 200 23.45 31.03 50.81
N TYR A 201 22.60 31.83 50.16
CA TYR A 201 21.80 32.88 50.83
C TYR A 201 21.05 32.38 52.06
N LYS A 202 20.44 31.18 51.99
CA LYS A 202 19.72 30.57 53.12
C LYS A 202 20.61 30.33 54.35
N ASP A 203 21.88 29.99 54.12
CA ASP A 203 22.83 29.69 55.18
C ASP A 203 23.32 30.99 55.82
N LEU A 204 23.55 32.04 55.00
CA LEU A 204 23.82 33.41 55.47
C LEU A 204 22.64 34.01 56.25
N TYR A 205 21.43 33.85 55.74
CA TYR A 205 20.21 34.35 56.38
C TYR A 205 19.97 33.69 57.74
N ALA A 206 20.19 32.38 57.84
CA ALA A 206 20.10 31.66 59.10
C ALA A 206 21.22 32.07 60.09
N ALA A 207 22.45 32.21 59.61
CA ALA A 207 23.59 32.59 60.45
C ALA A 207 23.47 34.02 61.00
N THR A 208 22.91 34.93 60.20
CA THR A 208 22.74 36.35 60.56
C THR A 208 21.40 36.66 61.21
N ASP A 209 20.55 35.66 61.43
CA ASP A 209 19.18 35.81 61.95
C ASP A 209 18.38 36.87 61.17
N GLY A 210 18.38 36.72 59.85
CA GLY A 210 17.73 37.65 58.93
C GLY A 210 18.49 38.96 58.73
N PHE A 211 19.83 38.93 58.74
CA PHE A 211 20.70 40.10 58.59
C PHE A 211 20.50 41.15 59.70
N ASN A 212 20.40 40.68 60.94
CA ASN A 212 20.31 41.54 62.10
C ASN A 212 21.61 42.36 62.27
N VAL A 213 21.49 43.68 62.31
CA VAL A 213 22.63 44.63 62.36
C VAL A 213 23.57 44.35 63.54
N ASN A 214 23.08 43.78 64.64
CA ASN A 214 23.89 43.44 65.81
C ASN A 214 24.71 42.15 65.66
N ARG A 215 24.52 41.39 64.57
CA ARG A 215 25.19 40.11 64.29
C ARG A 215 26.06 40.13 63.03
N ILE A 216 26.07 41.25 62.32
CA ILE A 216 26.93 41.49 61.16
C ILE A 216 28.16 42.27 61.67
N ILE A 217 29.36 41.74 61.45
CA ILE A 217 30.64 42.34 61.85
C ILE A 217 31.19 43.18 60.69
#